data_AF-A0A1I7XEG4-F1
#
_entry.id   AF-A0A1I7XEG4-F1
#
_cell.length_a   1.000
_cell.length_b   1.000
_cell.length_c   1.000
_cell.angle_alpha   90.00
_cell.angle_beta   90.00
_cell.angle_gamma   90.00
#
_symmetry.space_group_name_H-M   'P 1'
#
loop_
_entity.id
_entity.type
_entity.pdbx_description
1 polymer ?
#
loop_
_entity_poly.entity_id
_entity_poly.type
_entity_poly.pdbx_seq_one_letter_code
_entity_poly.pdbx_strand_id
1 'polypeptide(L)' 'MRPVTFNFRLHSTIGDQIGEVIRTLRAPHKPGDAALQVYKGTEGGGGDFMTYLDSDMTLSDQHDEYDILKSDR' A
#
# COMPACT_ATOMS: atom_id res chain seq x y z
N MET A 1 -1.84 -0.02 -18.94
CA MET A 1 -2.65 -0.65 -17.87
C MET A 1 -3.24 0.48 -17.05
N ARG A 2 -4.54 0.48 -16.72
CA ARG A 2 -5.11 1.53 -15.85
C ARG A 2 -4.74 1.21 -14.40
N PRO A 3 -4.31 2.20 -13.58
CA PRO A 3 -4.11 1.99 -12.16
C PRO A 3 -5.39 1.48 -11.51
N VAL A 4 -5.26 0.52 -10.61
CA VAL A 4 -6.37 0.02 -9.80
C VAL A 4 -6.35 0.77 -8.48
N THR A 5 -7.49 1.29 -8.06
CA THR A 5 -7.63 1.95 -6.76
C THR A 5 -8.06 0.94 -5.70
N PHE A 6 -7.46 1.02 -4.52
CA PHE A 6 -7.82 0.23 -3.35
C PHE A 6 -8.01 1.16 -2.15
N ASN A 7 -9.07 0.94 -1.35
CA ASN A 7 -9.34 1.72 -0.16
C ASN A 7 -8.92 0.93 1.09
N PHE A 8 -7.84 1.34 1.74
CA PHE A 8 -7.42 0.74 3.00
C PHE A 8 -8.34 1.18 4.15
N ARG A 9 -8.67 0.23 5.04
CA ARG A 9 -9.27 0.50 6.34
C ARG A 9 -8.15 0.93 7.29
N LEU A 10 -8.25 2.14 7.81
CA LEU A 10 -7.20 2.75 8.64
C LEU A 10 -6.92 1.99 9.93
N HIS A 11 -7.94 1.35 10.51
CA HIS A 11 -7.89 0.68 11.83
C HIS A 11 -7.85 -0.85 11.74
N SER A 12 -7.52 -1.40 10.58
CA SER A 12 -7.25 -2.83 10.38
C SER A 12 -5.78 -2.97 10.00
N THR A 13 -5.13 -4.06 10.41
CA THR A 13 -3.73 -4.28 10.07
C THR A 13 -3.55 -4.40 8.56
N ILE A 14 -2.36 -4.14 8.07
CA ILE A 14 -2.05 -4.29 6.64
C ILE A 14 -2.12 -5.77 6.22
N GLY A 15 -1.67 -6.68 7.09
CA GLY A 15 -1.72 -8.12 6.87
C GLY A 15 -3.13 -8.67 6.66
N ASP A 16 -4.11 -8.17 7.42
CA ASP A 16 -5.53 -8.56 7.26
C ASP A 16 -6.10 -8.15 5.89
N GLN A 17 -5.52 -7.11 5.27
CA GLN A 17 -6.03 -6.48 4.06
C GLN A 17 -5.27 -6.90 2.79
N ILE A 18 -4.04 -7.42 2.91
CA ILE A 18 -3.16 -7.72 1.77
C ILE A 18 -3.78 -8.74 0.80
N GLY A 19 -4.57 -9.68 1.31
CA GLY A 19 -5.27 -10.65 0.48
C GLY A 19 -6.33 -10.00 -0.42
N GLU A 20 -6.99 -8.93 0.04
CA GLU A 20 -7.94 -8.16 -0.78
C GLU A 20 -7.20 -7.35 -1.86
N VAL A 21 -6.05 -6.76 -1.52
CA VAL A 21 -5.18 -6.05 -2.47
C VAL A 21 -4.73 -6.98 -3.60
N ILE A 22 -4.22 -8.17 -3.26
CA ILE A 22 -3.78 -9.19 -4.25
C ILE A 22 -4.91 -9.58 -5.19
N ARG A 23 -6.12 -9.82 -4.66
CA ARG A 23 -7.31 -10.14 -5.47
C ARG A 23 -7.67 -9.00 -6.41
N THR A 24 -7.61 -7.76 -5.91
CA THR A 24 -7.93 -6.55 -6.67
C THR A 24 -6.94 -6.33 -7.82
N LEU A 25 -5.65 -6.55 -7.56
CA LEU A 25 -4.58 -6.49 -8.56
C LEU A 25 -4.55 -7.72 -9.49
N ARG A 26 -5.29 -8.78 -9.17
CA ARG A 26 -5.20 -10.11 -9.81
C ARG A 26 -3.76 -10.62 -9.84
N ALA A 27 -3.02 -10.36 -8.77
CA ALA A 27 -1.61 -10.72 -8.68
C ALA A 27 -1.46 -12.23 -8.38
N PRO A 28 -0.42 -12.91 -8.91
CA PRO A 28 -0.20 -14.35 -8.71
C PRO A 28 0.43 -14.70 -7.35
N HIS A 29 0.47 -13.77 -6.40
CA HIS A 29 1.17 -13.93 -5.12
C HIS A 29 0.25 -14.56 -4.05
N LYS A 30 0.85 -15.30 -3.12
CA LYS A 30 0.16 -15.76 -1.91
C LYS A 30 0.15 -14.62 -0.88
N PRO A 31 -0.96 -14.39 -0.15
CA PRO A 31 -1.01 -13.33 0.85
C PRO A 31 0.09 -13.36 1.91
N GLY A 32 0.47 -14.55 2.38
CA GLY A 32 1.52 -14.70 3.41
C GLY A 32 2.95 -14.50 2.91
N ASP A 33 3.17 -14.44 1.59
CA ASP A 33 4.48 -14.24 0.96
C ASP A 33 4.58 -12.85 0.29
N ALA A 34 3.65 -11.94 0.59
CA ALA A 34 3.54 -10.64 -0.03
C ALA A 34 3.81 -9.52 0.98
N ALA A 35 4.31 -8.39 0.47
CA ALA A 35 4.48 -7.15 1.20
C ALA A 35 4.02 -5.98 0.33
N LEU A 36 3.72 -4.84 0.97
CA LEU A 36 3.38 -3.60 0.29
C LEU A 36 4.47 -2.57 0.51
N GLN A 37 4.89 -1.90 -0.56
CA GLN A 37 5.88 -0.84 -0.52
C GLN A 37 5.25 0.47 -0.98
N VAL A 38 5.51 1.55 -0.26
CA VAL A 38 5.01 2.88 -0.63
C VAL A 38 5.79 3.38 -1.84
N TYR A 39 5.06 3.81 -2.88
CA TYR A 39 5.63 4.44 -4.06
C TYR A 39 5.19 5.91 -4.09
N LYS A 40 6.15 6.83 -4.19
CA LYS A 40 5.89 8.27 -4.26
C LYS A 40 6.17 8.77 -5.67
N GLY A 41 5.11 9.14 -6.39
CA GLY A 41 5.22 9.74 -7.72
C GLY A 41 5.82 11.14 -7.70
N THR A 42 6.49 11.53 -8.78
CA THR A 42 6.94 12.91 -9.04
C THR A 42 6.23 13.50 -10.26
N GLU A 43 6.01 14.81 -10.24
CA GLU A 43 5.47 15.52 -11.40
C GLU A 43 6.46 15.44 -12.56
N GLY A 44 6.10 14.69 -13.62
CA GLY A 44 6.94 14.50 -14.81
C GLY A 44 7.11 13.05 -15.27
N GLY A 45 6.55 12.08 -14.53
CA GLY A 45 6.61 10.67 -14.91
C GLY A 45 7.86 10.02 -14.33
N GLY A 46 7.84 9.79 -13.03
CA GLY A 46 8.88 9.14 -12.25
C GLY A 46 8.40 8.98 -10.81
N GLY A 47 9.21 8.37 -9.97
CA GLY A 47 8.90 8.22 -8.56
C GLY A 47 9.81 7.21 -7.89
N ASP A 48 9.84 7.27 -6.57
CA ASP A 48 10.75 6.49 -5.75
C ASP A 48 9.98 5.48 -4.87
N PHE A 49 10.60 4.32 -4.72
CA PHE A 49 10.17 3.33 -3.74
C PHE A 49 10.70 3.72 -2.37
N MET A 50 9.77 3.85 -1.43
CA MET A 50 10.03 4.28 -0.06
C MET A 50 10.07 3.05 0.86
N THR A 51 9.50 3.18 2.06
CA THR A 51 9.44 2.12 3.06
C THR A 51 8.39 1.05 2.73
N TYR A 52 8.57 -0.11 3.35
CA TYR A 52 7.56 -1.17 3.35
C TYR A 52 6.56 -0.91 4.48
N LEU A 53 5.28 -1.17 4.22
CA LEU A 53 4.27 -1.18 5.26
C LEU A 53 4.45 -2.41 6.15
N ASP A 54 4.47 -2.19 7.46
CA ASP A 54 4.43 -3.25 8.45
C ASP A 54 3.07 -3.97 8.39
N SER A 55 3.11 -5.29 8.20
CA SER A 55 1.92 -6.14 8.10
C SER A 55 1.16 -6.25 9.41
N ASP A 56 1.85 -6.09 10.54
CA ASP A 56 1.29 -6.33 11.88
C ASP A 56 0.71 -5.05 12.48
N MET A 57 0.93 -3.91 11.84
CA MET A 57 0.42 -2.60 12.26
C MET A 57 -0.74 -2.12 11.38
N THR A 58 -1.57 -1.23 11.93
CA THR A 58 -2.57 -0.52 11.12
C THR A 58 -1.93 0.60 10.31
N LEU A 59 -2.61 1.11 9.27
CA LEU A 59 -2.09 2.25 8.53
C LEU A 59 -2.04 3.51 9.40
N SER A 60 -3.00 3.67 10.34
CA SER A 60 -3.00 4.83 11.25
C SER A 60 -1.85 4.84 12.24
N ASP A 61 -1.24 3.68 12.54
CA ASP A 61 -0.12 3.57 13.48
C ASP A 61 1.25 3.83 12.81
N GLN A 62 1.29 3.84 11.47
CA GLN A 62 2.47 4.06 10.64
C GLN A 62 2.44 5.48 10.07
N HIS A 63 2.65 6.47 10.96
CA HIS A 63 2.38 7.88 10.67
C HIS A 63 3.15 8.43 9.46
N ASP A 64 4.42 8.08 9.29
CA ASP A 64 5.26 8.58 8.20
C ASP A 64 4.75 8.09 6.83
N GLU A 65 4.44 6.80 6.71
CA GLU A 65 3.86 6.19 5.51
C GLU A 65 2.48 6.75 5.21
N TYR A 66 1.65 6.92 6.24
CA TYR A 66 0.31 7.45 6.11
C TYR A 66 0.32 8.90 5.60
N ASP A 67 1.27 9.72 6.07
CA ASP A 67 1.42 11.10 5.61
C ASP A 67 1.87 11.18 4.15
N ILE A 68 2.73 10.26 3.69
CA ILE A 68 3.09 10.14 2.28
C ILE A 68 1.84 9.83 1.43
N LEU A 69 1.04 8.83 1.84
CA LEU A 69 -0.15 8.42 1.10
C LEU A 69 -1.26 9.48 1.08
N LYS A 70 -1.34 10.34 2.11
CA LYS A 70 -2.23 11.51 2.13
C LYS A 70 -1.80 12.63 1.21
N SER A 71 -0.49 12.77 0.99
CA SER A 71 0.08 13.86 0.19
C SER A 71 -0.14 13.67 -1.32
N ASP A 72 -0.49 12.46 -1.75
CA ASP A 72 -0.82 12.10 -3.14
C ASP A 72 -2.32 12.39 -3.39
N ARG A 73 -2.64 13.64 -3.72
CA ARG A 73 -4.01 14.13 -3.93
C ARG A 73 -4.21 14.80 -5.28
#